data_AF-A0A6H0R0R2-F1
#
_entry.id   AF-A0A6H0R0R2-F1
#
_cell.length_a   1.000
_cell.length_b   1.000
_cell.length_c   1.000
_cell.angle_alpha   90.00
_cell.angle_beta   90.00
_cell.angle_gamma   90.00
#
_symmetry.space_group_name_H-M   'P 1'
#
loop_
_entity.id
_entity.type
_entity.pdbx_description
1 polymer ?
#
loop_
_entity_poly.entity_id
_entity_poly.type
_entity_poly.pdbx_seq_one_letter_code
_entity_poly.pdbx_strand_id
1 'polypeptide(L)'
;MPQLDLVSRIPLWWRAVLAFVLNYKLGLQSVLPLILRGRKLRGVLRNPTPLAKPSTRRQTSVFRSSYHMPLPSGKGKGPSSSEGALYALSSPELSATGSPILDEPGLEVVRRHVADYPTGENLTDLWGFGSLAGICLVIQLATGVFLRMHYPASTRFAFEAVEQHIMRDVSSGWLLRYLHANGASFFFIVVYRHLFRGFYYSSSTAPRELVWLSGIAILLVMIITAFLGYVLPWGQMSFWGATVITSLASAIPRAGPSIVEWLWGGFSVDNATLNRFFRLHFVLPFVIARLAVIHLAALHQYGSTNPVGAVVESRKVTLYPYYFVKDLVAWIRFRRAYLFFVCFEPNAMGHPDNSIPANPLVTPPHIQPEWYFLPVYAILRSLPDKLGGVIRIARVFARRRFLPFDTAGIFRLGHFRMFHRRLFRRFAGTCVFLGWVGAKPVESPFVEFGQLSGIEFFLYFPLQAKMAQLERRFQEEQA
;
A
#
# COMPACT_ATOMS: atom_id res chain seq x y z
N MET A 1 40.28 5.41 -2.01
CA MET A 1 38.88 4.97 -2.21
C MET A 1 37.98 6.19 -2.11
N PRO A 2 37.20 6.57 -3.13
CA PRO A 2 36.22 7.63 -2.97
C PRO A 2 35.14 7.11 -2.02
N GLN A 3 34.82 7.87 -0.97
CA GLN A 3 33.67 7.57 -0.12
C GLN A 3 32.42 7.52 -1.00
N LEU A 4 31.85 6.33 -1.10
CA LEU A 4 30.56 6.08 -1.74
C LEU A 4 29.48 6.81 -0.94
N ASP A 5 29.27 8.10 -1.26
CA ASP A 5 28.11 8.84 -0.79
C ASP A 5 26.86 8.32 -1.53
N LEU A 6 26.42 7.12 -1.12
CA LEU A 6 25.24 6.43 -1.65
C LEU A 6 23.99 7.29 -1.49
N VAL A 7 23.94 8.11 -0.44
CA VAL A 7 22.75 8.87 -0.06
C VAL A 7 22.53 10.03 -1.03
N SER A 8 23.58 10.73 -1.46
CA SER A 8 23.44 11.83 -2.43
C SER A 8 23.03 11.36 -3.83
N ARG A 9 23.23 10.09 -4.18
CA ARG A 9 22.82 9.48 -5.46
C ARG A 9 21.38 8.94 -5.49
N ILE A 10 20.65 8.98 -4.37
CA ILE A 10 19.24 8.63 -4.35
C ILE A 10 18.43 9.82 -4.92
N PRO A 11 17.62 9.64 -5.98
CA PRO A 11 16.79 10.71 -6.53
C PRO A 11 15.94 11.39 -5.47
N LEU A 12 15.78 12.72 -5.55
CA LEU A 12 15.07 13.50 -4.54
C LEU A 12 13.64 12.98 -4.28
N TRP A 13 12.95 12.55 -5.34
CA TRP A 13 11.62 11.96 -5.24
C TRP A 13 11.64 10.59 -4.54
N TRP A 14 12.70 9.78 -4.72
CA TRP A 14 12.87 8.52 -3.98
C TRP A 14 13.09 8.79 -2.48
N ARG A 15 13.80 9.87 -2.12
CA ARG A 15 13.91 10.30 -0.72
C ARG A 15 12.57 10.78 -0.17
N ALA A 16 11.74 11.44 -0.97
CA ALA A 16 10.39 11.85 -0.58
C ALA A 16 9.46 10.64 -0.40
N VAL A 17 9.52 9.65 -1.30
CA VAL A 17 8.82 8.36 -1.16
C VAL A 17 9.32 7.64 0.09
N LEU A 18 10.62 7.59 0.34
CA LEU A 18 11.20 6.98 1.54
C LEU A 18 10.79 7.69 2.81
N ALA A 19 10.81 9.02 2.84
CA ALA A 19 10.35 9.81 3.97
C ALA A 19 8.85 9.61 4.23
N PHE A 20 8.06 9.51 3.16
CA PHE A 20 6.62 9.25 3.24
C PHE A 20 6.30 7.82 3.68
N VAL A 21 7.05 6.82 3.19
CA VAL A 21 6.84 5.38 3.46
C VAL A 21 7.37 4.99 4.84
N LEU A 22 8.54 5.49 5.25
CA LEU A 22 9.25 5.03 6.45
C LEU A 22 8.99 5.85 7.71
N ASN A 23 8.44 7.07 7.60
CA ASN A 23 8.32 7.94 8.77
C ASN A 23 6.87 8.19 9.20
N TYR A 24 6.57 7.81 10.45
CA TYR A 24 5.27 8.01 11.11
C TYR A 24 5.09 9.44 11.66
N LYS A 25 6.17 10.24 11.75
CA LYS A 25 6.17 11.53 12.48
C LYS A 25 6.46 12.79 11.65
N LEU A 26 6.78 12.67 10.37
CA LEU A 26 7.19 13.84 9.58
C LEU A 26 6.02 14.35 8.73
N GLY A 27 5.32 15.36 9.26
CA GLY A 27 4.49 16.24 8.44
C GLY A 27 5.35 16.99 7.40
N LEU A 28 4.71 17.48 6.33
CA LEU A 28 5.31 18.19 5.20
C LEU A 28 6.44 19.20 5.56
N GLN A 29 6.36 19.82 6.75
CA GLN A 29 7.31 20.80 7.29
C GLN A 29 8.76 20.31 7.39
N SER A 30 8.99 19.00 7.39
CA SER A 30 10.33 18.41 7.53
C SER A 30 10.91 17.85 6.22
N VAL A 31 10.09 17.75 5.17
CA VAL A 31 10.52 17.37 3.81
C VAL A 31 10.90 18.63 3.01
N LEU A 32 10.24 19.76 3.28
CA LEU A 32 10.50 21.04 2.61
C LEU A 32 11.98 21.49 2.69
N PRO A 33 12.70 21.36 3.82
CA PRO A 33 14.12 21.73 3.88
C PRO A 33 15.03 20.79 3.07
N LEU A 34 14.65 19.51 2.91
CA LEU A 34 15.39 18.54 2.08
C LEU A 34 15.20 18.81 0.58
N ILE A 35 14.04 19.35 0.18
CA ILE A 35 13.76 19.80 -1.18
C ILE A 35 14.46 21.14 -1.47
N LEU A 36 14.42 22.09 -0.53
CA LEU A 36 14.98 23.43 -0.71
C LEU A 36 16.52 23.48 -0.59
N ARG A 37 17.15 22.53 0.12
CA ARG A 37 18.63 22.42 0.20
C ARG A 37 19.30 22.08 -1.14
N GLY A 38 18.55 21.73 -2.18
CA GLY A 38 19.04 21.57 -3.55
C GLY A 38 19.39 22.88 -4.26
N ARG A 39 19.00 24.05 -3.71
CA ARG A 39 19.43 25.37 -4.22
C ARG A 39 20.42 26.00 -3.24
N LYS A 40 21.67 26.14 -3.67
CA LYS A 40 22.70 26.98 -3.02
C LYS A 40 22.12 28.38 -2.75
N LEU A 41 22.09 28.78 -1.48
CA LEU A 41 22.07 30.18 -1.10
C LEU A 41 23.36 30.47 -0.32
N ARG A 42 24.33 31.03 -1.06
CA ARG A 42 25.41 31.83 -0.46
C ARG A 42 24.80 33.14 0.03
N GLY A 43 25.18 33.54 1.24
CA GLY A 43 24.93 34.88 1.77
C GLY A 43 23.57 35.03 2.46
N VAL A 44 23.56 34.90 3.79
CA VAL A 44 23.41 36.01 4.75
C VAL A 44 23.60 35.38 6.14
N LEU A 45 24.80 35.53 6.69
CA LEU A 45 25.03 35.47 8.13
C LEU A 45 24.76 36.87 8.68
N ARG A 46 23.92 37.00 9.71
CA ARG A 46 24.22 37.78 10.92
C ARG A 46 23.16 37.60 12.02
N ASN A 47 23.67 37.16 13.17
CA ASN A 47 23.20 37.25 14.56
C ASN A 47 22.00 36.40 15.05
N PRO A 48 22.21 35.51 16.06
CA PRO A 48 21.14 34.93 16.86
C PRO A 48 20.87 35.78 18.11
N THR A 49 19.60 36.11 18.35
CA THR A 49 19.10 36.60 19.66
C THR A 49 18.57 35.40 20.45
N PRO A 50 18.82 35.26 21.77
CA PRO A 50 18.36 34.11 22.53
C PRO A 50 16.91 34.27 23.00
N LEU A 51 16.05 33.28 22.72
CA LEU A 51 14.69 33.20 23.24
C LEU A 51 14.69 32.62 24.67
N ALA A 52 13.96 33.31 25.54
CA ALA A 52 13.81 33.05 26.97
C ALA A 52 13.04 31.76 27.30
N LYS A 53 13.38 31.14 28.44
CA LYS A 53 12.66 29.99 29.04
C LYS A 53 11.32 30.44 29.64
N PRO A 54 10.22 29.67 29.50
CA PRO A 54 9.02 29.90 30.29
C PRO A 54 9.14 29.27 31.68
N SER A 55 8.68 30.03 32.67
CA SER A 55 8.67 29.74 34.10
C SER A 55 7.63 28.69 34.51
N THR A 56 7.98 27.96 35.57
CA THR A 56 7.12 27.03 36.30
C THR A 56 6.04 27.78 37.07
N ARG A 57 4.77 27.44 36.86
CA ARG A 57 3.69 27.81 37.79
C ARG A 57 2.85 26.57 38.12
N ARG A 58 3.06 26.06 39.34
CA ARG A 58 2.18 25.08 40.01
C ARG A 58 0.83 25.77 40.26
N GLN A 59 -0.26 25.13 39.84
CA GLN A 59 -1.56 25.33 40.46
C GLN A 59 -2.03 23.98 41.00
N THR A 60 -1.98 23.89 42.33
CA THR A 60 -2.70 22.91 43.14
C THR A 60 -4.17 23.33 43.19
N SER A 61 -5.08 22.43 42.83
CA SER A 61 -6.43 22.49 43.38
C SER A 61 -6.84 21.10 43.85
N VAL A 62 -7.28 21.08 45.10
CA VAL A 62 -7.74 19.95 45.88
C VAL A 62 -9.22 19.78 45.56
N PHE A 63 -9.64 18.57 45.19
CA PHE A 63 -11.02 18.14 45.43
C PHE A 63 -11.02 16.68 45.88
N ARG A 64 -11.48 16.49 47.11
CA ARG A 64 -11.62 15.24 47.84
C ARG A 64 -13.07 14.81 47.64
N SER A 65 -13.33 13.58 47.23
CA SER A 65 -14.62 12.92 47.51
C SER A 65 -14.42 11.43 47.65
N SER A 66 -14.67 10.98 48.88
CA SER A 66 -14.77 9.60 49.31
C SER A 66 -15.94 8.90 48.62
N TYR A 67 -15.76 7.64 48.22
CA TYR A 67 -16.88 6.72 48.02
C TYR A 67 -16.60 5.42 48.76
N HIS A 68 -17.41 5.20 49.80
CA HIS A 68 -17.59 3.93 50.48
C HIS A 68 -18.19 2.90 49.51
N MET A 69 -17.67 1.68 49.54
CA MET A 69 -18.21 0.52 48.83
C MET A 69 -18.88 -0.40 49.86
N PRO A 70 -20.18 -0.74 49.76
CA PRO A 70 -20.75 -1.83 50.51
C PRO A 70 -20.70 -3.14 49.70
N LEU A 71 -20.22 -4.20 50.33
CA LEU A 71 -20.34 -5.58 49.85
C LEU A 71 -21.78 -6.08 50.08
N PRO A 72 -22.42 -6.75 49.12
CA PRO A 72 -23.63 -7.52 49.41
C PRO A 72 -23.27 -8.96 49.81
N SER A 73 -23.71 -9.35 50.99
CA SER A 73 -23.88 -10.75 51.40
C SER A 73 -25.27 -11.24 50.98
N GLY A 74 -25.37 -12.48 50.51
CA GLY A 74 -26.67 -13.11 50.22
C GLY A 74 -26.54 -14.45 49.50
N LYS A 75 -26.71 -15.54 50.26
CA LYS A 75 -26.92 -16.91 49.74
C LYS A 75 -28.41 -17.11 49.39
N GLY A 76 -28.71 -17.73 48.24
CA GLY A 76 -30.07 -18.18 47.88
C GLY A 76 -30.08 -18.92 46.54
N LYS A 77 -30.74 -20.09 46.49
CA LYS A 77 -30.69 -21.16 45.47
C LYS A 77 -31.65 -20.93 44.28
N GLY A 78 -31.35 -21.55 43.13
CA GLY A 78 -32.35 -22.05 42.16
C GLY A 78 -32.15 -21.62 40.70
N PRO A 79 -32.19 -22.53 39.69
CA PRO A 79 -31.71 -22.26 38.33
C PRO A 79 -32.84 -21.79 37.40
N SER A 80 -32.64 -20.70 36.65
CA SER A 80 -33.52 -20.36 35.53
C SER A 80 -32.83 -19.48 34.49
N SER A 81 -32.57 -20.06 33.32
CA SER A 81 -32.76 -19.44 31.99
C SER A 81 -32.20 -18.02 31.74
N SER A 82 -30.94 -17.74 32.11
CA SER A 82 -30.33 -16.41 31.88
C SER A 82 -29.24 -16.35 30.80
N GLU A 83 -28.96 -17.44 30.07
CA GLU A 83 -27.97 -17.41 28.98
C GLU A 83 -28.45 -16.64 27.73
N GLY A 84 -29.75 -16.41 27.59
CA GLY A 84 -30.33 -15.59 26.51
C GLY A 84 -30.47 -14.09 26.83
N ALA A 85 -30.28 -13.69 28.11
CA ALA A 85 -30.56 -12.31 28.56
C ALA A 85 -29.30 -11.43 28.66
N LEU A 86 -28.10 -12.02 28.68
CA LEU A 86 -26.84 -11.28 28.75
C LEU A 86 -26.38 -10.67 27.42
N TYR A 87 -27.00 -11.05 26.29
CA TYR A 87 -26.77 -10.41 24.99
C TYR A 87 -27.68 -9.19 24.73
N ALA A 88 -28.68 -8.93 25.58
CA ALA A 88 -29.72 -7.95 25.31
C ALA A 88 -29.53 -6.59 26.02
N LEU A 89 -28.49 -6.39 26.82
CA LEU A 89 -28.35 -5.22 27.71
C LEU A 89 -27.06 -4.41 27.52
N SER A 90 -26.56 -4.28 26.30
CA SER A 90 -25.42 -3.37 26.01
C SER A 90 -25.49 -2.65 24.66
N SER A 91 -26.67 -2.28 24.20
CA SER A 91 -26.82 -1.34 23.08
C SER A 91 -27.50 -0.06 23.57
N PRO A 92 -26.76 0.88 24.18
CA PRO A 92 -27.24 2.26 24.11
C PRO A 92 -27.24 2.64 22.62
N GLU A 93 -28.35 3.23 22.20
CA GLU A 93 -28.64 3.78 20.88
C GLU A 93 -27.38 4.40 20.23
N LEU A 94 -26.70 3.63 19.37
CA LEU A 94 -25.57 4.10 18.56
C LEU A 94 -26.04 4.57 17.18
N SER A 95 -27.30 4.99 17.04
CA SER A 95 -27.76 5.69 15.84
C SER A 95 -27.31 7.14 15.93
N ALA A 96 -26.12 7.44 15.39
CA ALA A 96 -25.57 8.79 15.40
C ALA A 96 -26.16 9.66 14.26
N THR A 97 -26.92 9.06 13.34
CA THR A 97 -27.49 9.76 12.18
C THR A 97 -28.99 9.49 12.06
N GLY A 98 -29.82 10.28 12.74
CA GLY A 98 -31.28 10.27 12.59
C GLY A 98 -31.76 10.85 11.25
N SER A 99 -31.13 10.47 10.12
CA SER A 99 -31.49 10.93 8.78
C SER A 99 -32.49 9.95 8.16
N PRO A 100 -33.77 10.33 7.97
CA PRO A 100 -34.80 9.44 7.42
C PRO A 100 -34.45 8.89 6.02
N ILE A 101 -33.64 9.63 5.26
CA ILE A 101 -33.19 9.23 3.92
C ILE A 101 -32.25 8.02 3.98
N LEU A 102 -31.43 7.90 5.03
CA LEU A 102 -30.50 6.77 5.18
C LEU A 102 -31.19 5.48 5.63
N ASP A 103 -32.45 5.57 6.05
CA ASP A 103 -33.25 4.42 6.49
C ASP A 103 -33.95 3.72 5.32
N GLU A 104 -33.96 4.34 4.14
CA GLU A 104 -34.48 3.75 2.92
C GLU A 104 -33.70 2.47 2.55
N PRO A 105 -34.37 1.38 2.08
CA PRO A 105 -33.73 0.09 1.84
C PRO A 105 -32.50 0.13 0.93
N GLY A 106 -32.44 1.09 -0.01
CA GLY A 106 -31.29 1.28 -0.89
C GLY A 106 -30.07 1.95 -0.24
N LEU A 107 -30.27 2.69 0.86
CA LEU A 107 -29.23 3.47 1.55
C LEU A 107 -28.92 2.94 2.95
N GLU A 108 -29.71 2.00 3.47
CA GLU A 108 -29.48 1.38 4.77
C GLU A 108 -28.07 0.76 4.88
N VAL A 109 -27.55 0.20 3.78
CA VAL A 109 -26.18 -0.34 3.73
C VAL A 109 -25.14 0.76 4.04
N VAL A 110 -25.37 1.99 3.59
CA VAL A 110 -24.51 3.15 3.87
C VAL A 110 -24.63 3.52 5.35
N ARG A 111 -25.86 3.56 5.89
CA ARG A 111 -26.08 3.83 7.32
C ARG A 111 -25.32 2.83 8.18
N ARG A 112 -25.54 1.53 7.98
CA ARG A 112 -24.98 0.45 8.81
C ARG A 112 -23.46 0.30 8.67
N HIS A 113 -22.90 0.48 7.48
CA HIS A 113 -21.47 0.21 7.23
C HIS A 113 -20.58 1.45 7.11
N VAL A 114 -21.15 2.65 6.99
CA VAL A 114 -20.39 3.90 6.89
C VAL A 114 -20.72 4.86 8.03
N ALA A 115 -21.99 5.03 8.41
CA ALA A 115 -22.35 5.97 9.47
C ALA A 115 -22.20 5.32 10.87
N ASP A 116 -23.04 4.33 11.15
CA ASP A 116 -23.23 3.74 12.48
C ASP A 116 -22.24 2.60 12.78
N TYR A 117 -21.33 2.28 11.85
CA TYR A 117 -20.43 1.14 12.00
C TYR A 117 -19.51 1.29 13.24
N PRO A 118 -19.57 0.38 14.23
CA PRO A 118 -18.85 0.54 15.48
C PRO A 118 -17.36 0.22 15.28
N THR A 119 -16.51 1.20 15.58
CA THR A 119 -15.06 1.15 15.37
C THR A 119 -14.34 1.42 16.68
N GLY A 120 -13.28 0.67 17.00
CA GLY A 120 -12.51 0.88 18.23
C GLY A 120 -11.98 2.32 18.33
N GLU A 121 -11.99 2.94 19.50
CA GLU A 121 -11.67 4.37 19.70
C GLU A 121 -10.20 4.76 19.39
N ASN A 122 -9.28 3.80 19.40
CA ASN A 122 -7.83 4.03 19.46
C ASN A 122 -7.09 3.81 18.12
N LEU A 123 -7.78 3.81 16.97
CA LEU A 123 -7.09 3.60 15.70
C LEU A 123 -6.24 4.83 15.34
N THR A 124 -5.00 4.60 14.91
CA THR A 124 -4.09 5.67 14.46
C THR A 124 -4.33 6.03 12.99
N ASP A 125 -3.69 7.09 12.51
CA ASP A 125 -3.75 7.56 11.11
C ASP A 125 -3.39 6.48 10.08
N LEU A 126 -2.68 5.41 10.48
CA LEU A 126 -2.33 4.30 9.61
C LEU A 126 -3.56 3.55 9.07
N TRP A 127 -4.69 3.57 9.79
CA TRP A 127 -5.92 2.94 9.30
C TRP A 127 -6.58 3.71 8.15
N GLY A 128 -6.27 5.00 8.00
CA GLY A 128 -6.78 5.83 6.88
C GLY A 128 -6.20 5.44 5.51
N PHE A 129 -5.13 4.63 5.45
CA PHE A 129 -4.61 4.15 4.16
C PHE A 129 -5.56 3.18 3.44
N GLY A 130 -6.47 2.50 4.16
CA GLY A 130 -7.51 1.70 3.51
C GLY A 130 -8.52 2.59 2.75
N SER A 131 -8.99 3.63 3.43
CA SER A 131 -9.86 4.67 2.87
C SER A 131 -9.21 5.40 1.67
N LEU A 132 -7.94 5.80 1.81
CA LEU A 132 -7.17 6.37 0.70
C LEU A 132 -7.02 5.43 -0.50
N ALA A 133 -6.89 4.11 -0.29
CA ALA A 133 -6.81 3.15 -1.38
C ALA A 133 -8.11 3.13 -2.21
N GLY A 134 -9.27 3.25 -1.54
CA GLY A 134 -10.56 3.42 -2.20
C GLY A 134 -10.63 4.71 -3.03
N ILE A 135 -10.14 5.83 -2.50
CA ILE A 135 -10.08 7.09 -3.24
C ILE A 135 -9.17 6.97 -4.48
N CYS A 136 -8.00 6.36 -4.34
CA CYS A 136 -7.11 6.10 -5.48
C CYS A 136 -7.82 5.26 -6.55
N LEU A 137 -8.55 4.22 -6.17
CA LEU A 137 -9.31 3.40 -7.12
C LEU A 137 -10.35 4.22 -7.88
N VAL A 138 -11.11 5.08 -7.19
CA VAL A 138 -12.10 5.97 -7.83
C VAL A 138 -11.43 6.93 -8.81
N ILE A 139 -10.31 7.56 -8.42
CA ILE A 139 -9.55 8.45 -9.31
C ILE A 139 -9.09 7.70 -10.55
N GLN A 140 -8.55 6.49 -10.41
CA GLN A 140 -8.06 5.68 -11.52
C GLN A 140 -9.19 5.25 -12.47
N LEU A 141 -10.34 4.83 -11.92
CA LEU A 141 -11.53 4.49 -12.71
C LEU A 141 -12.04 5.70 -13.49
N ALA A 142 -12.24 6.84 -12.82
CA ALA A 142 -12.76 8.05 -13.45
C ALA A 142 -11.82 8.55 -14.56
N THR A 143 -10.56 8.77 -14.24
CA THR A 143 -9.57 9.26 -15.22
C THR A 143 -9.37 8.27 -16.37
N GLY A 144 -9.35 6.96 -16.09
CA GLY A 144 -9.19 5.92 -17.12
C GLY A 144 -10.37 5.86 -18.10
N VAL A 145 -11.60 6.04 -17.62
CA VAL A 145 -12.80 6.11 -18.48
C VAL A 145 -12.73 7.30 -19.43
N PHE A 146 -12.38 8.50 -18.94
CA PHE A 146 -12.24 9.68 -19.80
C PHE A 146 -11.06 9.55 -20.78
N LEU A 147 -9.92 9.00 -20.36
CA LEU A 147 -8.78 8.76 -21.25
C LEU A 147 -9.12 7.76 -22.36
N ARG A 148 -9.89 6.72 -22.06
CA ARG A 148 -10.35 5.74 -23.05
C ARG A 148 -11.14 6.39 -24.18
N MET A 149 -11.91 7.46 -23.94
CA MET A 149 -12.68 8.13 -24.99
C MET A 149 -11.81 8.72 -26.11
N HIS A 150 -10.52 8.90 -25.85
CA HIS A 150 -9.54 9.50 -26.76
C HIS A 150 -8.42 8.54 -27.20
N TYR A 151 -8.42 7.29 -26.73
CA TYR A 151 -7.33 6.33 -26.98
C TYR A 151 -7.76 5.21 -27.95
N PRO A 152 -7.14 5.11 -29.15
CA PRO A 152 -7.31 3.97 -30.05
C PRO A 152 -6.37 2.82 -29.66
N ALA A 153 -6.92 1.61 -29.54
CA ALA A 153 -6.14 0.40 -29.24
C ALA A 153 -5.48 -0.19 -30.51
N SER A 154 -4.57 0.59 -31.12
CA SER A 154 -3.81 0.23 -32.32
C SER A 154 -2.35 0.67 -32.20
N THR A 155 -1.39 -0.21 -32.51
CA THR A 155 0.06 0.08 -32.38
C THR A 155 0.52 1.21 -33.29
N ARG A 156 -0.17 1.42 -34.41
CA ARG A 156 0.08 2.53 -35.33
C ARG A 156 -0.18 3.90 -34.71
N PHE A 157 -1.18 4.01 -33.82
CA PHE A 157 -1.67 5.29 -33.33
C PHE A 157 -1.53 5.47 -31.81
N ALA A 158 -1.23 4.41 -31.05
CA ALA A 158 -1.24 4.44 -29.58
C ALA A 158 -0.33 5.52 -28.98
N PHE A 159 0.90 5.62 -29.49
CA PHE A 159 1.87 6.61 -28.99
C PHE A 159 1.45 8.04 -29.33
N GLU A 160 1.07 8.30 -30.59
CA GLU A 160 0.59 9.62 -31.05
C GLU A 160 -0.69 10.03 -30.33
N ALA A 161 -1.61 9.09 -30.08
CA ALA A 161 -2.84 9.36 -29.35
C ALA A 161 -2.57 9.83 -27.92
N VAL A 162 -1.56 9.25 -27.24
CA VAL A 162 -1.19 9.65 -25.88
C VAL A 162 -0.41 10.96 -25.89
N GLU A 163 0.67 11.05 -26.68
CA GLU A 163 1.62 12.17 -26.60
C GLU A 163 1.22 13.40 -27.41
N GLN A 164 0.50 13.24 -28.52
CA GLN A 164 0.04 14.35 -29.34
C GLN A 164 -1.42 14.65 -29.01
N HIS A 165 -2.35 13.71 -29.24
CA HIS A 165 -3.77 13.99 -29.10
C HIS A 165 -4.22 14.29 -27.66
N ILE A 166 -4.06 13.36 -26.72
CA ILE A 166 -4.52 13.54 -25.33
C ILE A 166 -3.72 14.64 -24.64
N MET A 167 -2.41 14.67 -24.81
CA MET A 167 -1.55 15.61 -24.10
C MET A 167 -1.65 17.05 -24.61
N ARG A 168 -1.91 17.27 -25.91
CA ARG A 168 -1.83 18.60 -26.53
C ARG A 168 -3.17 19.10 -27.08
N ASP A 169 -3.98 18.23 -27.68
CA ASP A 169 -5.19 18.65 -28.38
C ASP A 169 -6.44 18.61 -27.47
N VAL A 170 -6.53 17.61 -26.60
CA VAL A 170 -7.67 17.47 -25.68
C VAL A 170 -7.59 18.51 -24.58
N SER A 171 -8.65 19.30 -24.40
CA SER A 171 -8.75 20.28 -23.31
C SER A 171 -8.57 19.61 -21.94
N SER A 172 -7.57 20.06 -21.18
CA SER A 172 -7.14 19.42 -19.91
C SER A 172 -6.78 17.93 -20.01
N GLY A 173 -6.50 17.42 -21.21
CA GLY A 173 -6.10 16.03 -21.40
C GLY A 173 -4.74 15.72 -20.75
N TRP A 174 -3.83 16.70 -20.72
CA TRP A 174 -2.59 16.61 -19.94
C TRP A 174 -2.84 16.35 -18.45
N LEU A 175 -3.86 17.00 -17.87
CA LEU A 175 -4.22 16.83 -16.48
C LEU A 175 -4.79 15.42 -16.27
N LEU A 176 -5.68 14.95 -17.15
CA LEU A 176 -6.21 13.58 -17.09
C LEU A 176 -5.10 12.53 -17.14
N ARG A 177 -4.16 12.64 -18.10
CA ARG A 177 -3.05 11.69 -18.23
C ARG A 177 -2.15 11.72 -16.99
N TYR A 178 -1.78 12.90 -16.48
CA TYR A 178 -0.91 12.97 -15.31
C TYR A 178 -1.62 12.59 -14.01
N LEU A 179 -2.92 12.85 -13.86
CA LEU A 179 -3.71 12.28 -12.77
C LEU A 179 -3.68 10.75 -12.84
N HIS A 180 -3.90 10.16 -14.03
CA HIS A 180 -3.90 8.71 -14.18
C HIS A 180 -2.53 8.09 -13.87
N ALA A 181 -1.46 8.58 -14.52
CA ALA A 181 -0.11 8.04 -14.38
C ALA A 181 0.48 8.23 -12.96
N ASN A 182 0.43 9.45 -12.42
CA ASN A 182 0.90 9.68 -11.04
C ASN A 182 -0.03 9.02 -10.03
N GLY A 183 -1.33 8.92 -10.34
CA GLY A 183 -2.32 8.28 -9.47
C GLY A 183 -2.05 6.79 -9.31
N ALA A 184 -1.59 6.10 -10.36
CA ALA A 184 -1.15 4.72 -10.26
C ALA A 184 0.03 4.57 -9.28
N SER A 185 1.04 5.45 -9.38
CA SER A 185 2.16 5.48 -8.44
C SER A 185 1.69 5.72 -6.99
N PHE A 186 0.85 6.72 -6.77
CA PHE A 186 0.30 7.00 -5.44
C PHE A 186 -0.58 5.86 -4.92
N PHE A 187 -1.28 5.14 -5.80
CA PHE A 187 -2.06 3.97 -5.42
C PHE A 187 -1.17 2.87 -4.85
N PHE A 188 -0.04 2.56 -5.49
CA PHE A 188 0.94 1.60 -4.95
C PHE A 188 1.60 2.09 -3.65
N ILE A 189 1.90 3.39 -3.52
CA ILE A 189 2.42 3.95 -2.26
C ILE A 189 1.43 3.69 -1.11
N VAL A 190 0.16 4.02 -1.33
CA VAL A 190 -0.92 3.85 -0.33
C VAL A 190 -1.12 2.37 0.01
N VAL A 191 -1.20 1.50 -0.99
CA VAL A 191 -1.40 0.06 -0.78
C VAL A 191 -0.19 -0.60 -0.12
N TYR A 192 1.04 -0.25 -0.49
CA TYR A 192 2.22 -0.74 0.22
C TYR A 192 2.21 -0.31 1.67
N ARG A 193 1.86 0.95 1.97
CA ARG A 193 1.75 1.39 3.37
C ARG A 193 0.64 0.68 4.12
N HIS A 194 -0.49 0.41 3.47
CA HIS A 194 -1.58 -0.41 4.02
C HIS A 194 -1.12 -1.84 4.31
N LEU A 195 -0.36 -2.45 3.41
CA LEU A 195 0.22 -3.79 3.55
C LEU A 195 1.26 -3.85 4.67
N PHE A 196 2.19 -2.90 4.73
CA PHE A 196 3.21 -2.81 5.78
C PHE A 196 2.59 -2.58 7.17
N ARG A 197 1.50 -1.81 7.28
CA ARG A 197 0.70 -1.74 8.51
C ARG A 197 0.17 -3.11 8.90
N GLY A 198 -0.36 -3.87 7.94
CA GLY A 198 -0.85 -5.24 8.15
C GLY A 198 0.24 -6.16 8.71
N PHE A 199 1.44 -6.13 8.13
CA PHE A 199 2.61 -6.85 8.65
C PHE A 199 3.01 -6.38 10.06
N TYR A 200 3.06 -5.06 10.29
CA TYR A 200 3.49 -4.50 11.57
C TYR A 200 2.54 -4.89 12.70
N TYR A 201 1.24 -4.71 12.53
CA TYR A 201 0.22 -5.05 13.54
C TYR A 201 -0.27 -6.50 13.46
N SER A 202 0.37 -7.36 12.66
CA SER A 202 -0.04 -8.77 12.48
C SER A 202 -1.54 -8.91 12.17
N SER A 203 -2.08 -8.02 11.34
CA SER A 203 -3.53 -7.94 11.07
C SER A 203 -4.06 -9.10 10.22
N SER A 204 -3.17 -9.95 9.72
CA SER A 204 -3.50 -11.21 9.05
C SER A 204 -3.89 -12.34 10.01
N THR A 205 -3.65 -12.19 11.31
CA THR A 205 -3.97 -13.23 12.30
C THR A 205 -5.46 -13.49 12.41
N ALA A 206 -5.82 -14.72 12.81
CA ALA A 206 -7.19 -15.15 13.05
C ALA A 206 -8.00 -14.12 13.86
N PRO A 207 -9.26 -13.81 13.54
CA PRO A 207 -10.10 -14.41 12.50
C PRO A 207 -10.11 -13.63 11.17
N ARG A 208 -9.03 -12.89 10.82
CA ARG A 208 -9.00 -11.97 9.66
C ARG A 208 -8.23 -12.53 8.46
N GLU A 209 -8.13 -13.85 8.34
CA GLU A 209 -7.45 -14.52 7.25
C GLU A 209 -8.08 -14.17 5.91
N LEU A 210 -9.41 -14.15 5.84
CA LEU A 210 -10.12 -13.80 4.61
C LEU A 210 -9.86 -12.35 4.17
N VAL A 211 -9.75 -11.42 5.11
CA VAL A 211 -9.34 -10.03 4.84
C VAL A 211 -7.94 -10.02 4.23
N TRP A 212 -7.00 -10.77 4.81
CA TRP A 212 -5.64 -10.85 4.28
C TRP A 212 -5.57 -11.48 2.88
N LEU A 213 -6.25 -12.60 2.66
CA LEU A 213 -6.28 -13.31 1.37
C LEU A 213 -6.92 -12.46 0.28
N SER A 214 -8.04 -11.80 0.56
CA SER A 214 -8.67 -10.86 -0.38
C SER A 214 -7.76 -9.66 -0.67
N GLY A 215 -7.03 -9.16 0.32
CA GLY A 215 -6.02 -8.10 0.13
C GLY A 215 -4.85 -8.53 -0.78
N ILE A 216 -4.37 -9.77 -0.66
CA ILE A 216 -3.36 -10.32 -1.59
C ILE A 216 -3.94 -10.44 -3.00
N ALA A 217 -5.18 -10.91 -3.14
CA ALA A 217 -5.85 -10.99 -4.43
C ALA A 217 -5.97 -9.61 -5.09
N ILE A 218 -6.39 -8.59 -4.34
CA ILE A 218 -6.43 -7.19 -4.81
C ILE A 218 -5.04 -6.75 -5.29
N LEU A 219 -3.99 -6.97 -4.48
CA LEU A 219 -2.63 -6.59 -4.85
C LEU A 219 -2.17 -7.25 -6.15
N LEU A 220 -2.46 -8.54 -6.35
CA LEU A 220 -2.12 -9.27 -7.57
C LEU A 220 -2.83 -8.68 -8.80
N VAL A 221 -4.14 -8.44 -8.69
CA VAL A 221 -4.90 -7.85 -9.79
C VAL A 221 -4.45 -6.41 -10.05
N MET A 222 -4.09 -5.64 -9.02
CA MET A 222 -3.52 -4.30 -9.17
C MET A 222 -2.19 -4.31 -9.93
N ILE A 223 -1.28 -5.25 -9.62
CA ILE A 223 0.00 -5.41 -10.31
C ILE A 223 -0.23 -5.71 -11.80
N ILE A 224 -1.13 -6.65 -12.11
CA ILE A 224 -1.48 -6.99 -13.49
C ILE A 224 -2.08 -5.77 -14.20
N THR A 225 -3.04 -5.10 -13.57
CA THR A 225 -3.73 -3.93 -14.14
C THR A 225 -2.74 -2.82 -14.46
N ALA A 226 -1.82 -2.49 -13.54
CA ALA A 226 -0.84 -1.44 -13.74
C ALA A 226 0.19 -1.80 -14.82
N PHE A 227 0.65 -3.05 -14.87
CA PHE A 227 1.50 -3.53 -15.96
C PHE A 227 0.81 -3.39 -17.32
N LEU A 228 -0.43 -3.87 -17.46
CA LEU A 228 -1.17 -3.78 -18.71
C LEU A 228 -1.38 -2.31 -19.14
N GLY A 229 -1.70 -1.43 -18.18
CA GLY A 229 -1.86 0.01 -18.42
C GLY A 229 -0.57 0.69 -18.85
N TYR A 230 0.56 0.27 -18.25
CA TYR A 230 1.89 0.78 -18.61
C TYR A 230 2.32 0.41 -20.04
N VAL A 231 1.76 -0.65 -20.63
CA VAL A 231 2.04 -1.02 -22.02
C VAL A 231 1.32 -0.09 -23.01
N LEU A 232 0.20 0.52 -22.63
CA LEU A 232 -0.71 1.22 -23.54
C LEU A 232 -0.13 2.48 -24.21
N PRO A 233 0.72 3.31 -23.56
CA PRO A 233 1.38 4.43 -24.25
C PRO A 233 2.26 4.01 -25.42
N TRP A 234 2.66 2.74 -25.49
CA TRP A 234 3.44 2.18 -26.59
C TRP A 234 4.78 2.91 -26.86
N GLY A 235 5.42 3.38 -25.78
CA GLY A 235 6.80 3.86 -25.81
C GLY A 235 7.83 2.74 -25.69
N GLN A 236 9.12 3.07 -25.76
CA GLN A 236 10.21 2.08 -25.72
C GLN A 236 10.16 1.20 -24.45
N MET A 237 10.03 1.82 -23.27
CA MET A 237 9.96 1.04 -22.02
C MET A 237 8.67 0.22 -21.91
N SER A 238 7.56 0.72 -22.47
CA SER A 238 6.29 0.00 -22.55
C SER A 238 6.44 -1.29 -23.35
N PHE A 239 6.97 -1.20 -24.57
CA PHE A 239 7.14 -2.31 -25.49
C PHE A 239 8.12 -3.36 -24.96
N TRP A 240 9.33 -2.94 -24.59
CA TRP A 240 10.35 -3.87 -24.11
C TRP A 240 10.00 -4.46 -22.74
N GLY A 241 9.34 -3.68 -21.89
CA GLY A 241 8.76 -4.18 -20.64
C GLY A 241 7.73 -5.28 -20.91
N ALA A 242 6.84 -5.09 -21.90
CA ALA A 242 5.87 -6.10 -22.30
C ALA A 242 6.57 -7.39 -22.76
N THR A 243 7.54 -7.26 -23.67
CA THR A 243 8.31 -8.40 -24.22
C THR A 243 9.02 -9.17 -23.12
N VAL A 244 9.78 -8.50 -22.25
CA VAL A 244 10.53 -9.15 -21.18
C VAL A 244 9.60 -9.85 -20.20
N ILE A 245 8.58 -9.15 -19.67
CA ILE A 245 7.71 -9.70 -18.62
C ILE A 245 6.88 -10.87 -19.14
N THR A 246 6.28 -10.76 -20.32
CA THR A 246 5.47 -11.85 -20.89
C THR A 246 6.34 -13.05 -21.28
N SER A 247 7.56 -12.83 -21.77
CA SER A 247 8.49 -13.91 -22.08
C SER A 247 8.89 -14.74 -20.84
N LEU A 248 8.70 -14.24 -19.62
CA LEU A 248 8.94 -15.02 -18.40
C LEU A 248 8.03 -16.25 -18.32
N ALA A 249 6.84 -16.22 -18.93
CA ALA A 249 5.95 -17.38 -19.01
C ALA A 249 6.58 -18.55 -19.79
N SER A 250 7.56 -18.28 -20.67
CA SER A 250 8.30 -19.33 -21.39
C SER A 250 9.12 -20.21 -20.46
N ALA A 251 9.33 -19.81 -19.20
CA ALA A 251 10.01 -20.63 -18.19
C ALA A 251 9.17 -21.83 -17.73
N ILE A 252 7.86 -21.86 -18.00
CA ILE A 252 7.00 -22.98 -17.65
C ILE A 252 7.39 -24.20 -18.50
N PRO A 253 7.79 -25.33 -17.89
CA PRO A 253 8.17 -26.52 -18.65
C PRO A 253 7.04 -27.01 -19.55
N ARG A 254 7.38 -27.46 -20.77
CA ARG A 254 6.49 -28.01 -21.81
C ARG A 254 5.49 -27.03 -22.43
N ALA A 255 4.77 -26.24 -21.63
CA ALA A 255 3.71 -25.35 -22.11
C ALA A 255 4.17 -23.89 -22.34
N GLY A 256 5.34 -23.50 -21.83
CA GLY A 256 5.80 -22.11 -21.81
C GLY A 256 5.77 -21.39 -23.16
N PRO A 257 6.39 -21.93 -24.22
CA PRO A 257 6.38 -21.30 -25.54
C PRO A 257 4.96 -21.08 -26.09
N SER A 258 4.09 -22.09 -26.01
CA SER A 258 2.70 -22.00 -26.46
C SER A 258 1.89 -20.96 -25.66
N ILE A 259 2.15 -20.82 -24.35
CA ILE A 259 1.51 -19.79 -23.52
C ILE A 259 1.95 -18.39 -23.97
N VAL A 260 3.23 -18.20 -24.26
CA VAL A 260 3.77 -16.90 -24.71
C VAL A 260 3.18 -16.50 -26.06
N GLU A 261 3.18 -17.41 -27.03
CA GLU A 261 2.60 -17.18 -28.35
C GLU A 261 1.08 -16.90 -28.25
N TRP A 262 0.37 -17.61 -27.38
CA TRP A 262 -1.03 -17.35 -27.09
C TRP A 262 -1.25 -15.97 -26.47
N LEU A 263 -0.42 -15.57 -25.50
CA LEU A 263 -0.49 -14.26 -24.85
C LEU A 263 -0.28 -13.12 -25.85
N TRP A 264 0.70 -13.27 -26.74
CA TRP A 264 1.00 -12.31 -27.80
C TRP A 264 -0.07 -12.31 -28.91
N GLY A 265 -0.68 -13.47 -29.17
CA GLY A 265 -1.55 -13.64 -30.33
C GLY A 265 -0.76 -13.57 -31.64
N GLY A 266 0.50 -14.03 -31.62
CA GLY A 266 1.46 -13.98 -32.71
C GLY A 266 2.88 -14.30 -32.23
N PHE A 267 3.87 -14.11 -33.09
CA PHE A 267 5.27 -14.47 -32.81
C PHE A 267 6.03 -13.46 -31.94
N SER A 268 5.50 -12.26 -31.77
CA SER A 268 6.10 -11.18 -30.99
C SER A 268 5.02 -10.27 -30.41
N VAL A 269 5.42 -9.36 -29.51
CA VAL A 269 4.54 -8.30 -29.02
C VAL A 269 4.20 -7.37 -30.18
N ASP A 270 2.92 -7.29 -30.54
CA ASP A 270 2.43 -6.45 -31.64
C ASP A 270 0.97 -6.00 -31.38
N ASN A 271 0.26 -5.61 -32.42
CA ASN A 271 -1.08 -5.04 -32.36
C ASN A 271 -2.12 -5.93 -31.68
N ALA A 272 -2.04 -7.25 -31.89
CA ALA A 272 -2.90 -8.20 -31.21
C ALA A 272 -2.70 -8.14 -29.68
N THR A 273 -1.45 -8.09 -29.23
CA THR A 273 -1.08 -7.95 -27.81
C THR A 273 -1.62 -6.65 -27.23
N LEU A 274 -1.36 -5.51 -27.88
CA LEU A 274 -1.80 -4.19 -27.39
C LEU A 274 -3.32 -4.13 -27.24
N ASN A 275 -4.06 -4.60 -28.25
CA ASN A 275 -5.53 -4.56 -28.23
C ASN A 275 -6.10 -5.42 -27.10
N ARG A 276 -5.54 -6.62 -26.87
CA ARG A 276 -5.94 -7.49 -25.74
C ARG A 276 -5.61 -6.85 -24.40
N PHE A 277 -4.42 -6.28 -24.26
CA PHE A 277 -3.96 -5.66 -23.03
C PHE A 277 -4.82 -4.44 -22.67
N PHE A 278 -5.23 -3.65 -23.66
CA PHE A 278 -6.17 -2.56 -23.45
C PHE A 278 -7.52 -3.04 -22.90
N ARG A 279 -8.12 -4.08 -23.52
CA ARG A 279 -9.40 -4.64 -23.06
C ARG A 279 -9.30 -5.18 -21.63
N LEU A 280 -8.23 -5.91 -21.31
CA LEU A 280 -7.99 -6.42 -19.97
C LEU A 280 -7.74 -5.29 -18.96
N HIS A 281 -6.92 -4.30 -19.30
CA HIS A 281 -6.67 -3.13 -18.46
C HIS A 281 -7.95 -2.35 -18.15
N PHE A 282 -8.90 -2.29 -19.10
CA PHE A 282 -10.18 -1.65 -18.85
C PHE A 282 -11.09 -2.46 -17.89
N VAL A 283 -11.10 -3.80 -17.98
CA VAL A 283 -12.00 -4.65 -17.19
C VAL A 283 -11.49 -4.90 -15.76
N LEU A 284 -10.19 -5.13 -15.59
CA LEU A 284 -9.62 -5.52 -14.28
C LEU A 284 -9.84 -4.50 -13.13
N PRO A 285 -9.85 -3.17 -13.35
CA PRO A 285 -10.23 -2.20 -12.33
C PRO A 285 -11.61 -2.46 -11.70
N PHE A 286 -12.58 -2.94 -12.47
CA PHE A 286 -13.90 -3.31 -11.95
C PHE A 286 -13.85 -4.60 -11.12
N VAL A 287 -12.95 -5.53 -11.48
CA VAL A 287 -12.66 -6.71 -10.65
C VAL A 287 -12.03 -6.27 -9.33
N ILE A 288 -11.11 -5.30 -9.34
CA ILE A 288 -10.53 -4.71 -8.12
C ILE A 288 -11.62 -4.07 -7.25
N ALA A 289 -12.55 -3.31 -7.85
CA ALA A 289 -13.67 -2.71 -7.12
C ALA A 289 -14.55 -3.76 -6.44
N ARG A 290 -14.90 -4.84 -7.16
CA ARG A 290 -15.66 -5.96 -6.57
C ARG A 290 -14.89 -6.65 -5.44
N LEU A 291 -13.60 -6.90 -5.63
CA LEU A 291 -12.73 -7.48 -4.58
C LEU A 291 -12.61 -6.55 -3.37
N ALA A 292 -12.59 -5.23 -3.56
CA ALA A 292 -12.56 -4.26 -2.47
C ALA A 292 -13.85 -4.31 -1.63
N VAL A 293 -15.02 -4.49 -2.25
CA VAL A 293 -16.29 -4.72 -1.53
C VAL A 293 -16.22 -6.01 -0.70
N ILE A 294 -15.73 -7.12 -1.28
CA ILE A 294 -15.54 -8.39 -0.56
C ILE A 294 -14.55 -8.21 0.61
N HIS A 295 -13.47 -7.47 0.39
CA HIS A 295 -12.45 -7.18 1.40
C HIS A 295 -13.03 -6.38 2.57
N LEU A 296 -13.85 -5.36 2.30
CA LEU A 296 -14.55 -4.58 3.32
C LEU A 296 -15.61 -5.41 4.05
N ALA A 297 -16.37 -6.26 3.35
CA ALA A 297 -17.35 -7.14 3.97
C ALA A 297 -16.68 -8.12 4.96
N ALA A 298 -15.57 -8.76 4.54
CA ALA A 298 -14.79 -9.63 5.42
C ALA A 298 -14.21 -8.88 6.62
N LEU A 299 -13.84 -7.61 6.45
CA LEU A 299 -13.38 -6.75 7.55
C LEU A 299 -14.52 -6.42 8.51
N HIS A 300 -15.70 -6.09 7.98
CA HIS A 300 -16.87 -5.69 8.75
C HIS A 300 -17.46 -6.84 9.58
N GLN A 301 -17.21 -8.09 9.18
CA GLN A 301 -17.58 -9.26 9.97
C GLN A 301 -16.86 -9.34 11.32
N TYR A 302 -15.57 -8.96 11.39
CA TYR A 302 -14.72 -9.15 12.59
C TYR A 302 -14.15 -7.86 13.18
N GLY A 303 -14.45 -6.71 12.58
CA GLY A 303 -13.93 -5.43 13.01
C GLY A 303 -12.46 -5.20 12.68
N SER A 304 -12.07 -3.92 12.72
CA SER A 304 -10.67 -3.51 12.56
C SER A 304 -9.81 -4.00 13.72
N THR A 305 -8.56 -4.36 13.41
CA THR A 305 -7.50 -4.45 14.42
C THR A 305 -7.20 -3.06 14.99
N ASN A 306 -6.53 -3.00 16.13
CA ASN A 306 -6.13 -1.75 16.76
C ASN A 306 -4.64 -1.78 17.16
N PRO A 307 -4.01 -0.62 17.46
CA PRO A 307 -2.59 -0.58 17.80
C PRO A 307 -2.19 -1.39 19.03
N VAL A 308 -3.14 -1.62 19.94
CA VAL A 308 -2.97 -2.37 21.19
C VAL A 308 -3.35 -3.84 21.03
N GLY A 309 -3.88 -4.27 19.88
CA GLY A 309 -4.18 -5.68 19.55
C GLY A 309 -5.11 -6.39 20.53
N ALA A 310 -5.71 -5.66 21.47
CA ALA A 310 -6.65 -6.17 22.48
C ALA A 310 -8.06 -6.25 21.89
N VAL A 311 -8.89 -7.12 22.47
CA VAL A 311 -10.32 -7.22 22.16
C VAL A 311 -11.00 -5.94 22.66
N VAL A 312 -11.45 -5.08 21.74
CA VAL A 312 -12.02 -3.76 22.05
C VAL A 312 -13.55 -3.85 22.15
N GLU A 313 -14.07 -4.85 22.84
CA GLU A 313 -15.54 -4.97 22.99
C GLU A 313 -16.11 -3.85 23.86
N SER A 314 -15.33 -3.27 24.79
CA SER A 314 -15.83 -2.28 25.74
C SER A 314 -15.70 -0.81 25.30
N ARG A 315 -15.02 -0.49 24.19
CA ARG A 315 -14.76 0.92 23.78
C ARG A 315 -14.80 1.14 22.26
N LYS A 316 -16.01 1.24 21.70
CA LYS A 316 -16.26 1.51 20.29
C LYS A 316 -16.96 2.87 20.14
N VAL A 317 -16.66 3.57 19.06
CA VAL A 317 -17.33 4.80 18.60
C VAL A 317 -17.87 4.56 17.19
N THR A 318 -18.90 5.31 16.78
CA THR A 318 -19.38 5.27 15.39
C THR A 318 -18.31 5.75 14.41
N LEU A 319 -18.35 5.24 13.17
CA LEU A 319 -17.40 5.65 12.13
C LEU A 319 -17.63 7.11 11.73
N TYR A 320 -18.90 7.51 11.51
CA TYR A 320 -19.27 8.91 11.37
C TYR A 320 -19.68 9.50 12.73
N PRO A 321 -19.24 10.72 13.09
CA PRO A 321 -18.37 11.62 12.33
C PRO A 321 -16.86 11.43 12.61
N TYR A 322 -16.49 10.68 13.66
CA TYR A 322 -15.14 10.67 14.21
C TYR A 322 -14.07 10.23 13.21
N TYR A 323 -14.23 9.05 12.62
CA TYR A 323 -13.28 8.51 11.66
C TYR A 323 -13.38 9.21 10.31
N PHE A 324 -14.54 9.74 9.94
CA PHE A 324 -14.69 10.58 8.75
C PHE A 324 -13.81 11.84 8.84
N VAL A 325 -13.87 12.60 9.94
CA VAL A 325 -13.03 13.81 10.09
C VAL A 325 -11.55 13.43 10.11
N LYS A 326 -11.18 12.35 10.79
CA LYS A 326 -9.78 11.87 10.80
C LYS A 326 -9.28 11.51 9.39
N ASP A 327 -10.08 10.76 8.64
CA ASP A 327 -9.75 10.37 7.27
C ASP A 327 -9.68 11.58 6.33
N LEU A 328 -10.57 12.57 6.49
CA LEU A 328 -10.54 13.82 5.74
C LEU A 328 -9.18 14.54 5.89
N VAL A 329 -8.58 14.54 7.08
CA VAL A 329 -7.24 15.12 7.27
C VAL A 329 -6.19 14.34 6.45
N ALA A 330 -6.27 13.01 6.42
CA ALA A 330 -5.40 12.18 5.59
C ALA A 330 -5.61 12.46 4.10
N TRP A 331 -6.86 12.63 3.66
CA TRP A 331 -7.22 12.96 2.27
C TRP A 331 -6.67 14.32 1.84
N ILE A 332 -6.75 15.35 2.70
CA ILE A 332 -6.19 16.68 2.41
C ILE A 332 -4.66 16.63 2.31
N ARG A 333 -3.99 15.83 3.15
CA ARG A 333 -2.53 15.62 3.07
C ARG A 333 -2.16 14.88 1.79
N PHE A 334 -2.89 13.81 1.45
CA PHE A 334 -2.72 13.06 0.21
C PHE A 334 -2.91 13.95 -1.01
N ARG A 335 -4.03 14.68 -1.10
CA ARG A 335 -4.34 15.58 -2.22
C ARG A 335 -3.23 16.59 -2.48
N ARG A 336 -2.69 17.21 -1.43
CA ARG A 336 -1.59 18.18 -1.58
C ARG A 336 -0.34 17.54 -2.16
N ALA A 337 0.07 16.37 -1.65
CA ALA A 337 1.23 15.66 -2.17
C ALA A 337 0.98 15.18 -3.61
N TYR A 338 -0.19 14.61 -3.88
CA TYR A 338 -0.56 14.09 -5.19
C TYR A 338 -0.61 15.20 -6.26
N LEU A 339 -1.28 16.32 -5.98
CA LEU A 339 -1.33 17.46 -6.90
C LEU A 339 0.02 18.14 -7.07
N PHE A 340 0.90 18.10 -6.06
CA PHE A 340 2.27 18.59 -6.24
C PHE A 340 2.98 17.83 -7.37
N PHE A 341 2.93 16.50 -7.37
CA PHE A 341 3.52 15.71 -8.46
C PHE A 341 2.79 15.97 -9.78
N VAL A 342 1.46 15.98 -9.80
CA VAL A 342 0.70 16.19 -11.04
C VAL A 342 0.98 17.56 -11.69
N CYS A 343 1.10 18.63 -10.91
CA CYS A 343 1.22 19.98 -11.44
C CYS A 343 2.67 20.48 -11.58
N PHE A 344 3.60 20.02 -10.75
CA PHE A 344 4.97 20.55 -10.71
C PHE A 344 6.05 19.53 -11.10
N GLU A 345 5.85 18.24 -10.83
CA GLU A 345 6.83 17.18 -11.11
C GLU A 345 6.17 15.97 -11.80
N PRO A 346 5.44 16.15 -12.93
CA PRO A 346 4.52 15.14 -13.46
C PRO A 346 5.20 13.89 -14.02
N ASN A 347 6.47 14.01 -14.41
CA ASN A 347 7.26 12.92 -14.99
C ASN A 347 8.30 12.35 -14.00
N ALA A 348 8.38 12.88 -12.77
CA ALA A 348 9.43 12.50 -11.82
C ALA A 348 9.41 11.02 -11.41
N MET A 349 8.22 10.39 -11.43
CA MET A 349 8.03 8.98 -11.08
C MET A 349 8.01 8.05 -12.29
N GLY A 350 8.13 8.56 -13.52
CA GLY A 350 8.13 7.77 -14.75
C GLY A 350 9.53 7.67 -15.38
N HIS A 351 9.63 6.91 -16.48
CA HIS A 351 10.87 6.75 -17.23
C HIS A 351 10.93 7.65 -18.49
N PRO A 352 12.00 8.43 -18.70
CA PRO A 352 12.11 9.34 -19.87
C PRO A 352 12.01 8.61 -21.20
N ASP A 353 12.65 7.44 -21.34
CA ASP A 353 12.62 6.62 -22.56
C ASP A 353 11.20 6.18 -22.97
N ASN A 354 10.21 6.21 -22.06
CA ASN A 354 8.83 5.94 -22.44
C ASN A 354 8.17 7.08 -23.24
N SER A 355 8.88 8.19 -23.42
CA SER A 355 8.52 9.29 -24.33
C SER A 355 9.16 9.14 -25.72
N ILE A 356 9.79 8.00 -25.99
CA ILE A 356 10.30 7.62 -27.31
C ILE A 356 9.37 6.54 -27.88
N PRO A 357 8.87 6.67 -29.13
CA PRO A 357 8.04 5.64 -29.75
C PRO A 357 8.73 4.27 -29.74
N ALA A 358 7.96 3.20 -29.52
CA ALA A 358 8.50 1.84 -29.52
C ALA A 358 9.18 1.50 -30.84
N ASN A 359 10.40 0.95 -30.76
CA ASN A 359 11.10 0.37 -31.90
C ASN A 359 11.44 -1.09 -31.59
N PRO A 360 10.77 -2.07 -32.23
CA PRO A 360 11.02 -3.49 -32.02
C PRO A 360 12.45 -3.95 -32.34
N LEU A 361 13.21 -3.17 -33.11
CA LEU A 361 14.57 -3.51 -33.55
C LEU A 361 15.65 -2.92 -32.64
N VAL A 362 15.30 -2.03 -31.71
CA VAL A 362 16.27 -1.32 -30.86
C VAL A 362 15.86 -1.39 -29.40
N THR A 363 16.59 -2.20 -28.63
CA THR A 363 16.47 -2.28 -27.17
C THR A 363 17.11 -1.07 -26.49
N PRO A 364 16.42 -0.38 -25.56
CA PRO A 364 17.04 0.63 -24.72
C PRO A 364 18.24 0.08 -23.93
N PRO A 365 19.27 0.89 -23.65
CA PRO A 365 20.45 0.44 -22.91
C PRO A 365 20.15 -0.09 -21.50
N HIS A 366 19.11 0.42 -20.83
CA HIS A 366 18.75 0.02 -19.48
C HIS A 366 17.23 -0.19 -19.34
N ILE A 367 16.77 -1.39 -19.67
CA ILE A 367 15.36 -1.78 -19.51
C ILE A 367 15.08 -2.10 -18.04
N GLN A 368 14.12 -1.37 -17.47
CA GLN A 368 13.63 -1.61 -16.11
C GLN A 368 12.12 -1.35 -16.03
N PRO A 369 11.41 -2.06 -15.15
CA PRO A 369 10.00 -1.78 -14.93
C PRO A 369 9.81 -0.52 -14.08
N GLU A 370 8.56 -0.09 -13.97
CA GLU A 370 8.15 0.98 -13.07
C GLU A 370 8.57 0.74 -11.62
N TRP A 371 8.73 1.84 -10.88
CA TRP A 371 9.44 1.83 -9.60
C TRP A 371 8.81 0.90 -8.55
N TYR A 372 7.48 0.77 -8.57
CA TYR A 372 6.73 -0.08 -7.66
C TYR A 372 6.90 -1.57 -7.95
N PHE A 373 7.49 -1.96 -9.09
CA PHE A 373 7.85 -3.34 -9.42
C PHE A 373 9.31 -3.67 -9.14
N LEU A 374 10.16 -2.68 -8.92
CA LEU A 374 11.61 -2.85 -8.75
C LEU A 374 12.01 -3.84 -7.65
N PRO A 375 11.36 -3.90 -6.46
CA PRO A 375 11.75 -4.88 -5.44
C PRO A 375 11.58 -6.33 -5.91
N VAL A 376 10.51 -6.62 -6.67
CA VAL A 376 10.25 -7.96 -7.21
C VAL A 376 11.17 -8.24 -8.39
N TYR A 377 11.42 -7.24 -9.24
CA TYR A 377 12.37 -7.32 -10.34
C TYR A 377 13.80 -7.60 -9.86
N ALA A 378 14.23 -6.96 -8.77
CA ALA A 378 15.52 -7.23 -8.15
C ALA A 378 15.63 -8.70 -7.70
N ILE A 379 14.59 -9.23 -7.04
CA ILE A 379 14.55 -10.64 -6.61
C ILE A 379 14.61 -11.60 -7.80
N LEU A 380 13.90 -11.30 -8.89
CA LEU A 380 13.90 -12.07 -10.13
C LEU A 380 15.31 -12.20 -10.71
N ARG A 381 15.95 -11.05 -10.98
CA ARG A 381 17.23 -10.98 -11.70
C ARG A 381 18.45 -11.36 -10.83
N SER A 382 18.27 -11.51 -9.53
CA SER A 382 19.35 -11.91 -8.61
C SER A 382 19.79 -13.37 -8.82
N LEU A 383 19.03 -14.18 -9.55
CA LEU A 383 19.45 -15.52 -9.97
C LEU A 383 19.88 -15.53 -11.44
N PRO A 384 20.96 -16.24 -11.77
CA PRO A 384 21.38 -16.43 -13.16
C PRO A 384 20.52 -17.45 -13.94
N ASP A 385 19.42 -17.94 -13.35
CA ASP A 385 18.52 -18.91 -13.99
C ASP A 385 17.09 -18.34 -14.13
N LYS A 386 16.53 -18.46 -15.34
CA LYS A 386 15.21 -17.92 -15.69
C LYS A 386 14.09 -18.60 -14.89
N LEU A 387 14.11 -19.93 -14.81
CA LEU A 387 13.11 -20.70 -14.08
C LEU A 387 13.16 -20.41 -12.58
N GLY A 388 14.36 -20.41 -11.99
CA GLY A 388 14.61 -20.08 -10.60
C GLY A 388 14.15 -18.67 -10.25
N GLY A 389 14.38 -17.70 -11.14
CA GLY A 389 13.86 -16.34 -11.02
C GLY A 389 12.33 -16.30 -10.95
N VAL A 390 11.65 -16.97 -11.89
CA VAL A 390 10.16 -17.06 -11.92
C VAL A 390 9.62 -17.75 -10.67
N ILE A 391 10.25 -18.84 -10.23
CA ILE A 391 9.89 -19.53 -8.97
C ILE A 391 10.05 -18.59 -7.77
N ARG A 392 11.09 -17.75 -7.73
CA ARG A 392 11.25 -16.76 -6.65
C ARG A 392 10.12 -15.73 -6.65
N ILE A 393 9.73 -15.20 -7.80
CA ILE A 393 8.56 -14.30 -7.89
C ILE A 393 7.32 -15.01 -7.33
N ALA A 394 7.04 -16.23 -7.78
CA ALA A 394 5.90 -17.00 -7.30
C ALA A 394 5.94 -17.17 -5.77
N ARG A 395 7.13 -17.45 -5.21
CA ARG A 395 7.35 -17.53 -3.75
C ARG A 395 7.11 -16.21 -3.02
N VAL A 396 7.43 -15.05 -3.61
CA VAL A 396 7.14 -13.72 -3.02
C VAL A 396 5.66 -13.56 -2.71
N PHE A 397 4.78 -14.02 -3.61
CA PHE A 397 3.33 -13.94 -3.41
C PHE A 397 2.78 -15.13 -2.62
N ALA A 398 3.27 -16.35 -2.85
CA ALA A 398 2.82 -17.54 -2.15
C ALA A 398 3.14 -17.48 -0.65
N ARG A 399 4.34 -17.01 -0.26
CA ARG A 399 4.75 -16.94 1.16
C ARG A 399 3.87 -15.99 1.97
N ARG A 400 3.31 -14.95 1.34
CA ARG A 400 2.36 -14.03 1.97
C ARG A 400 1.06 -14.72 2.37
N ARG A 401 0.64 -15.79 1.67
CA ARG A 401 -0.54 -16.60 2.01
C ARG A 401 -0.39 -17.33 3.35
N PHE A 402 0.84 -17.55 3.81
CA PHE A 402 1.16 -18.37 5.00
C PHE A 402 1.45 -17.56 6.27
N LEU A 403 1.48 -16.22 6.21
CA LEU A 403 1.50 -15.41 7.44
C LEU A 403 0.32 -15.61 8.42
N PRO A 404 -0.93 -15.88 7.98
CA PRO A 404 -2.06 -15.98 8.88
C PRO A 404 -1.98 -17.17 9.85
N PHE A 405 -1.31 -18.25 9.47
CA PHE A 405 -1.48 -19.55 10.11
C PHE A 405 -0.45 -19.89 11.21
N ASP A 406 0.68 -19.18 11.26
CA ASP A 406 1.82 -19.58 12.12
C ASP A 406 2.09 -18.65 13.33
N THR A 407 1.26 -17.61 13.57
CA THR A 407 1.58 -16.53 14.54
C THR A 407 0.54 -16.31 15.64
N ALA A 408 -0.15 -17.36 16.08
CA ALA A 408 -1.04 -17.30 17.24
C ALA A 408 -0.24 -17.32 18.56
N GLY A 409 0.13 -16.12 19.05
CA GLY A 409 0.57 -15.87 20.43
C GLY A 409 -0.53 -15.21 21.27
N ILE A 410 -0.42 -15.27 22.60
CA ILE A 410 -1.39 -14.71 23.56
C ILE A 410 -1.55 -13.19 23.36
N PHE A 411 -0.44 -12.50 23.08
CA PHE A 411 -0.47 -11.11 22.61
C PHE A 411 -0.32 -11.03 21.09
N ARG A 412 -1.36 -10.55 20.39
CA ARG A 412 -1.40 -10.38 18.92
C ARG A 412 -0.53 -9.22 18.39
N LEU A 413 0.43 -8.74 19.18
CA LEU A 413 0.84 -7.34 19.19
C LEU A 413 2.24 -7.08 18.63
N GLY A 414 2.36 -6.55 17.42
CA GLY A 414 3.65 -6.12 16.91
C GLY A 414 4.27 -4.90 17.61
N HIS A 415 3.49 -4.08 18.34
CA HIS A 415 4.01 -2.88 19.00
C HIS A 415 4.78 -3.19 20.30
N PHE A 416 4.31 -4.16 21.08
CA PHE A 416 4.92 -4.55 22.36
C PHE A 416 5.99 -5.64 22.18
N ARG A 417 6.02 -6.31 21.01
CA ARG A 417 7.03 -7.30 20.65
C ARG A 417 8.31 -6.61 20.15
N MET A 418 9.24 -6.35 21.07
CA MET A 418 10.49 -5.63 20.80
C MET A 418 11.28 -6.23 19.64
N PHE A 419 11.41 -7.56 19.60
CA PHE A 419 12.16 -8.22 18.54
C PHE A 419 11.41 -8.21 17.21
N HIS A 420 10.08 -8.41 17.20
CA HIS A 420 9.25 -8.23 16.01
C HIS A 420 9.42 -6.84 15.39
N ARG A 421 9.46 -5.77 16.19
CA ARG A 421 9.67 -4.40 15.68
C ARG A 421 11.03 -4.24 15.00
N ARG A 422 12.08 -4.81 15.58
CA ARG A 422 13.43 -4.78 14.99
C ARG A 422 13.46 -5.55 13.67
N LEU A 423 12.89 -6.76 13.67
CA LEU A 423 12.80 -7.62 12.48
C LEU A 423 11.99 -6.95 11.36
N PHE A 424 10.83 -6.38 11.69
CA PHE A 424 9.99 -5.66 10.72
C PHE A 424 10.70 -4.44 10.12
N ARG A 425 11.39 -3.62 10.92
CA ARG A 425 12.14 -2.47 10.39
C ARG A 425 13.24 -2.91 9.43
N ARG A 426 13.93 -4.00 9.77
CA ARG A 426 14.94 -4.61 8.91
C ARG A 426 14.32 -5.05 7.58
N PHE A 427 13.22 -5.80 7.62
CA PHE A 427 12.46 -6.22 6.44
C PHE A 427 11.96 -5.07 5.56
N ALA A 428 11.39 -4.02 6.16
CA ALA A 428 10.96 -2.83 5.43
C ALA A 428 12.15 -2.13 4.75
N GLY A 429 13.29 -2.05 5.44
CA GLY A 429 14.55 -1.56 4.89
C GLY A 429 15.04 -2.40 3.71
N THR A 430 14.99 -3.74 3.82
CA THR A 430 15.35 -4.67 2.75
C THR A 430 14.46 -4.47 1.51
N CYS A 431 13.14 -4.29 1.68
CA CYS A 431 12.23 -4.05 0.56
C CYS A 431 12.56 -2.76 -0.20
N VAL A 432 12.87 -1.69 0.54
CA VAL A 432 13.33 -0.41 -0.01
C VAL A 432 14.66 -0.60 -0.75
N PHE A 433 15.61 -1.29 -0.13
CA PHE A 433 16.94 -1.49 -0.68
C PHE A 433 16.89 -2.35 -1.95
N LEU A 434 16.06 -3.40 -1.97
CA LEU A 434 15.76 -4.17 -3.18
C LEU A 434 15.18 -3.29 -4.29
N GLY A 435 14.30 -2.35 -3.97
CA GLY A 435 13.81 -1.37 -4.95
C GLY A 435 14.94 -0.53 -5.55
N TRP A 436 15.86 -0.06 -4.72
CA TRP A 436 17.03 0.68 -5.20
C TRP A 436 17.98 -0.17 -6.04
N VAL A 437 18.29 -1.40 -5.60
CA VAL A 437 19.13 -2.36 -6.35
C VAL A 437 18.48 -2.71 -7.69
N GLY A 438 17.16 -2.86 -7.74
CA GLY A 438 16.42 -3.16 -8.95
C GLY A 438 16.56 -2.08 -10.04
N ALA A 439 16.82 -0.83 -9.64
CA ALA A 439 17.06 0.29 -10.55
C ALA A 439 18.52 0.43 -11.03
N LYS A 440 19.43 -0.44 -10.55
CA LYS A 440 20.85 -0.42 -10.95
C LYS A 440 21.12 -1.39 -12.08
N PRO A 441 22.20 -1.24 -12.85
CA PRO A 441 22.60 -2.23 -13.85
C PRO A 441 22.86 -3.61 -13.23
N VAL A 442 22.87 -4.65 -14.08
CA VAL A 442 23.19 -6.03 -13.67
C VAL A 442 24.70 -6.23 -13.73
N GLU A 443 25.42 -5.53 -12.85
CA GLU A 443 26.88 -5.59 -12.72
C GLU A 443 27.27 -5.71 -11.24
N SER A 444 28.49 -6.20 -10.97
CA SER A 444 29.03 -6.21 -9.61
C SER A 444 29.25 -4.77 -9.11
N PRO A 445 28.90 -4.40 -7.87
CA PRO A 445 28.47 -5.26 -6.76
C PRO A 445 26.92 -5.38 -6.59
N PHE A 446 26.12 -4.91 -7.57
CA PHE A 446 24.67 -4.84 -7.43
C PHE A 446 23.99 -6.21 -7.53
N VAL A 447 24.60 -7.16 -8.25
CA VAL A 447 24.11 -8.54 -8.34
C VAL A 447 24.17 -9.21 -6.96
N GLU A 448 25.31 -9.07 -6.28
CA GLU A 448 25.58 -9.62 -4.96
C GLU A 448 24.68 -8.96 -3.90
N PHE A 449 24.49 -7.64 -3.97
CA PHE A 449 23.54 -6.94 -3.11
C PHE A 449 22.10 -7.43 -3.33
N GLY A 450 21.69 -7.68 -4.56
CA GLY A 450 20.38 -8.25 -4.88
C GLY A 450 20.21 -9.65 -4.30
N GLN A 451 21.22 -10.50 -4.43
CA GLN A 451 21.23 -11.87 -3.89
C GLN A 451 21.10 -11.89 -2.37
N LEU A 452 21.95 -11.13 -1.66
CA LEU A 452 21.93 -11.04 -0.21
C LEU A 452 20.60 -10.49 0.32
N SER A 453 20.10 -9.42 -0.31
CA SER A 453 18.83 -8.81 0.07
C SER A 453 17.63 -9.69 -0.25
N GLY A 454 17.68 -10.46 -1.33
CA GLY A 454 16.68 -11.46 -1.67
C GLY A 454 16.61 -12.60 -0.64
N ILE A 455 17.76 -13.07 -0.15
CA ILE A 455 17.83 -14.04 0.94
C ILE A 455 17.21 -13.45 2.21
N GLU A 456 17.61 -12.25 2.58
CA GLU A 456 17.08 -11.54 3.75
C GLU A 456 15.55 -11.35 3.68
N PHE A 457 15.02 -10.99 2.51
CA PHE A 457 13.58 -10.88 2.26
C PHE A 457 12.84 -12.19 2.57
N PHE A 458 13.36 -13.34 2.12
CA PHE A 458 12.71 -14.63 2.37
C PHE A 458 12.92 -15.14 3.80
N LEU A 459 14.05 -14.82 4.44
CA LEU A 459 14.33 -15.19 5.84
C LEU A 459 13.41 -14.50 6.84
N TYR A 460 12.89 -13.30 6.51
CA TYR A 460 11.94 -12.58 7.36
C TYR A 460 10.77 -13.46 7.83
N PHE A 461 10.15 -14.20 6.90
CA PHE A 461 8.94 -14.97 7.16
C PHE A 461 9.11 -16.12 8.19
N PRO A 462 10.05 -17.08 8.00
CA PRO A 462 10.29 -18.11 9.00
C PRO A 462 10.83 -17.55 10.32
N LEU A 463 11.67 -16.50 10.29
CA LEU A 463 12.15 -15.86 11.51
C LEU A 463 11.00 -15.24 12.31
N GLN A 464 10.07 -14.55 11.64
CA GLN A 464 8.89 -13.98 12.29
C GLN A 464 8.03 -15.06 12.96
N ALA A 465 7.80 -16.18 12.28
CA ALA A 465 7.05 -17.32 12.83
C ALA A 465 7.75 -17.92 14.06
N LYS A 466 9.05 -18.21 13.96
CA LYS A 466 9.83 -18.77 15.08
C LYS A 466 9.86 -17.82 16.28
N MET A 467 10.03 -16.52 16.04
CA MET A 467 10.02 -15.52 17.10
C MET A 467 8.66 -15.40 17.77
N ALA A 468 7.56 -15.50 17.01
CA ALA A 468 6.23 -15.54 17.59
C ALA A 468 6.04 -16.75 18.53
N GLN A 469 6.56 -17.92 18.16
CA GLN A 469 6.52 -19.11 19.01
C GLN A 469 7.35 -18.97 20.28
N LEU A 470 8.57 -18.41 20.18
CA LEU A 470 9.45 -18.20 21.34
C LEU A 470 8.88 -17.17 22.32
N GLU A 471 8.36 -16.06 21.81
CA GLU A 471 7.72 -15.02 22.63
C GLU A 471 6.46 -15.58 23.32
N ARG A 472 5.71 -16.46 22.65
CA ARG A 472 4.57 -17.15 23.26
C ARG A 472 5.00 -18.05 24.43
N ARG A 473 6.04 -18.87 24.24
CA ARG A 473 6.56 -19.75 25.32
C ARG A 473 7.04 -18.96 26.53
N PHE A 474 7.80 -17.89 26.29
CA PHE A 474 8.25 -17.01 27.36
C PHE A 474 7.10 -16.39 28.14
N GLN A 475 5.99 -16.05 27.46
CA GLN A 475 4.77 -15.55 28.13
C GLN A 475 4.04 -16.63 28.92
N GLU A 476 3.96 -17.85 28.37
CA GLU A 476 3.38 -19.00 29.06
C GLU A 476 4.20 -19.41 30.30
N GLU A 477 5.52 -19.22 30.29
CA GLU A 477 6.38 -19.45 31.47
C GLU A 477 6.25 -18.35 32.54
N GLN A 478 5.81 -17.15 32.17
CA GLN A 478 5.62 -16.02 33.11
C GLN A 478 4.22 -15.92 33.71
N ALA A 479 3.24 -16.60 33.12
CA ALA A 479 1.84 -16.65 33.57
C ALA A 479 1.63 -17.82 34.53
#